data_AF-A0A971IEI6-F1
#
_entry.id   AF-A0A971IEI6-F1
#
_cell.length_a   1.000
_cell.length_b   1.000
_cell.length_c   1.000
_cell.angle_alpha   90.00
_cell.angle_beta   90.00
_cell.angle_gamma   90.00
#
_symmetry.space_group_name_H-M   'P 1'
#
loop_
_entity.id
_entity.type
_entity.pdbx_description
1 polymer ?
#
loop_
_entity_poly.entity_id
_entity_poly.type
_entity_poly.pdbx_seq_one_letter_code
_entity_poly.pdbx_strand_id
1 'polypeptide(L)'
;MTAAYVDAASGVSGDMFLGALVDAGVDPGVLQRAVDRLGVDGLRLTAVTTRRNGVAATKVDVTYPVQDEVRGLREVLAIIVASGLAPDVAAAATSVFRRLAAAEAVVHGVSVDEVHFHEVGAADALADVVGTAAGLHELGVTRLFVGSVNVGSGTVACEHGVLPVPAPATAKLLEGWRTHVAGPARELTTPTGAALLTALGRQVAAPPRLRGLTRGRGAGRSDPPGWANLLRLVVGEAA
;
A
#
# COMPACT_ATOMS: atom_id res chain seq x y z
N MET A 1 -13.98 9.49 -17.14
CA MET A 1 -13.84 9.00 -15.75
C MET A 1 -12.48 8.35 -15.67
N THR A 2 -11.56 8.91 -14.90
CA THR A 2 -10.24 8.31 -14.74
C THR A 2 -10.31 7.12 -13.80
N ALA A 3 -9.76 6.00 -14.27
CA ALA A 3 -9.69 4.74 -13.54
C ALA A 3 -8.26 4.20 -13.57
N ALA A 4 -7.92 3.43 -12.55
CA ALA A 4 -6.66 2.73 -12.48
C ALA A 4 -6.86 1.21 -12.36
N TYR A 5 -5.93 0.44 -12.89
CA TYR A 5 -5.85 -1.01 -12.75
C TYR A 5 -4.53 -1.39 -12.11
N VAL A 6 -4.60 -2.13 -11.01
CA VAL A 6 -3.46 -2.68 -10.29
C VAL A 6 -3.27 -4.14 -10.67
N ASP A 7 -2.05 -4.44 -11.11
CA ASP A 7 -1.57 -5.78 -11.38
C ASP A 7 -0.52 -6.15 -10.33
N ALA A 8 -0.96 -6.92 -9.34
CA ALA A 8 -0.19 -7.37 -8.18
C ALA A 8 0.42 -8.77 -8.40
N ALA A 9 0.95 -9.04 -9.60
CA ALA A 9 1.61 -10.31 -9.93
C ALA A 9 2.84 -10.60 -9.07
N SER A 10 3.55 -9.57 -8.59
CA SER A 10 4.63 -9.69 -7.60
C SER A 10 4.20 -9.26 -6.20
N GLY A 11 2.90 -9.27 -5.93
CA GLY A 11 2.30 -8.79 -4.68
C GLY A 11 2.26 -7.26 -4.59
N VAL A 12 2.12 -6.75 -3.37
CA VAL A 12 1.98 -5.32 -3.08
C VAL A 12 2.45 -4.99 -1.65
N SER A 13 3.15 -3.87 -1.52
CA SER A 13 3.41 -3.15 -0.27
C SER A 13 3.13 -1.66 -0.48
N GLY A 14 3.07 -0.87 0.59
CA GLY A 14 2.77 0.55 0.46
C GLY A 14 3.84 1.32 -0.31
N ASP A 15 5.12 1.07 -0.03
CA ASP A 15 6.26 1.59 -0.80
C ASP A 15 6.19 1.27 -2.31
N MET A 16 5.77 0.04 -2.66
CA MET A 16 5.52 -0.36 -4.05
C MET A 16 4.36 0.41 -4.66
N PHE A 17 3.31 0.71 -3.90
CA PHE A 17 2.20 1.52 -4.39
C PHE A 17 2.64 2.97 -4.65
N LEU A 18 3.33 3.59 -3.70
CA LEU A 18 3.91 4.93 -3.85
C LEU A 18 4.83 4.99 -5.08
N GLY A 19 5.73 4.01 -5.25
CA GLY A 19 6.61 3.93 -6.41
C GLY A 19 5.84 3.80 -7.73
N ALA A 20 4.77 3.01 -7.76
CA ALA A 20 3.95 2.86 -8.96
C ALA A 20 3.19 4.15 -9.30
N LEU A 21 2.78 4.95 -8.31
CA LEU A 21 2.16 6.26 -8.52
C LEU A 21 3.15 7.27 -9.09
N VAL A 22 4.35 7.35 -8.50
CA VAL A 22 5.41 8.26 -8.98
C VAL A 22 5.82 7.90 -10.41
N ASP A 23 6.04 6.63 -10.72
CA ASP A 23 6.38 6.19 -12.07
C ASP A 23 5.21 6.40 -13.06
N ALA A 24 3.96 6.45 -12.58
CA ALA A 24 2.79 6.84 -13.37
C ALA A 24 2.65 8.36 -13.56
N GLY A 25 3.59 9.17 -13.07
CA GLY A 25 3.64 10.62 -13.31
C GLY A 25 3.24 11.51 -12.13
N VAL A 26 2.98 10.94 -10.94
CA VAL A 26 2.77 11.75 -9.73
C VAL A 26 4.09 12.38 -9.28
N ASP A 27 4.12 13.70 -9.12
CA ASP A 27 5.25 14.41 -8.53
C ASP A 27 5.47 13.91 -7.08
N PRO A 28 6.66 13.38 -6.71
CA PRO A 28 6.98 13.00 -5.34
C PRO A 28 6.72 14.12 -4.32
N GLY A 29 6.83 15.39 -4.73
CA GLY A 29 6.51 16.54 -3.90
C GLY A 29 5.04 16.61 -3.47
N VAL A 30 4.10 16.12 -4.29
CA VAL A 30 2.68 16.00 -3.91
C VAL A 30 2.53 15.02 -2.75
N LEU A 31 3.20 13.87 -2.85
CA LEU A 31 3.16 12.83 -1.82
C LEU A 31 3.77 13.34 -0.51
N GLN A 32 4.95 13.96 -0.58
CA GLN A 32 5.61 14.52 0.60
C GLN A 32 4.75 15.60 1.27
N ARG A 33 4.15 16.53 0.51
CA ARG A 33 3.29 17.58 1.07
C ARG A 33 2.05 17.00 1.79
N ALA A 34 1.50 15.90 1.29
CA ALA A 34 0.38 15.22 1.97
C ALA A 34 0.84 14.57 3.28
N VAL A 35 2.01 13.94 3.27
CA VAL A 35 2.60 13.32 4.46
C VAL A 35 3.01 14.37 5.50
N ASP A 36 3.57 15.50 5.10
CA ASP A 36 3.95 16.62 5.99
C ASP A 36 2.74 17.16 6.77
N ARG A 37 1.54 17.13 6.17
CA ARG A 37 0.30 17.56 6.83
C ARG A 37 -0.08 16.71 8.05
N LEU A 38 0.47 15.51 8.18
CA LEU A 38 0.23 14.66 9.35
C LEU A 38 0.95 15.17 10.60
N GLY A 39 1.88 16.13 10.46
CA GLY A 39 2.63 16.67 11.60
C GLY A 39 3.54 15.64 12.29
N VAL A 40 3.91 14.58 11.57
CA VAL A 40 4.84 13.56 12.06
C VAL A 40 6.26 13.99 11.71
N ASP A 41 7.01 14.46 12.70
CA ASP A 41 8.35 14.99 12.51
C ASP A 41 9.31 13.95 11.90
N GLY A 42 10.07 14.39 10.90
CA GLY A 42 11.10 13.60 10.25
C GLY A 42 10.59 12.52 9.29
N LEU A 43 9.27 12.43 9.06
CA LEU A 43 8.70 11.52 8.07
C LEU A 43 8.98 12.02 6.64
N ARG A 44 9.73 11.23 5.87
CA ARG A 44 10.27 11.62 4.56
C ARG A 44 10.07 10.52 3.53
N LEU A 45 9.64 10.90 2.33
CA LEU A 45 9.54 10.07 1.15
C LEU A 45 10.69 10.39 0.20
N THR A 46 11.47 9.39 -0.16
CA THR A 46 12.52 9.52 -1.18
C THR A 46 12.21 8.60 -2.36
N ALA A 47 11.99 9.18 -3.54
CA ALA A 47 11.77 8.43 -4.77
C ALA A 47 13.06 8.33 -5.58
N VAL A 48 13.45 7.11 -5.97
CA VAL A 48 14.62 6.86 -6.80
C VAL A 48 14.30 5.89 -7.94
N THR A 49 14.82 6.18 -9.12
CA THR A 49 14.79 5.24 -10.23
C THR A 49 15.68 4.04 -9.93
N THR A 50 15.17 2.85 -10.13
CA THR A 50 15.88 1.58 -9.91
C THR A 50 15.55 0.58 -11.01
N ARG A 51 16.11 -0.63 -10.88
CA ARG A 51 15.75 -1.79 -11.70
C ARG A 51 15.40 -2.97 -10.81
N ARG A 52 14.46 -3.79 -11.24
CA ARG A 52 14.19 -5.13 -10.68
C ARG A 52 14.29 -6.15 -11.78
N ASN A 53 15.22 -7.07 -11.65
CA ASN A 53 15.53 -8.06 -12.70
C ASN A 53 15.62 -7.43 -14.12
N GLY A 54 16.34 -6.30 -14.23
CA GLY A 54 16.54 -5.57 -15.50
C GLY A 54 15.43 -4.58 -15.90
N VAL A 55 14.25 -4.64 -15.28
CA VAL A 55 13.10 -3.77 -15.60
C VAL A 55 13.19 -2.47 -14.80
N ALA A 56 13.14 -1.32 -15.49
CA ALA A 56 13.12 0.00 -14.85
C ALA A 56 11.81 0.23 -14.06
N ALA A 57 11.94 0.83 -12.88
CA ALA A 57 10.86 1.14 -11.95
C ALA A 57 11.28 2.24 -10.96
N THR A 58 10.32 2.76 -10.20
CA THR A 58 10.59 3.69 -9.10
C THR A 58 10.50 2.98 -7.76
N LYS A 59 11.52 3.12 -6.93
CA LYS A 59 11.49 2.74 -5.51
C LYS A 59 11.20 3.99 -4.69
N VAL A 60 10.26 3.89 -3.77
CA VAL A 60 10.05 4.90 -2.74
C VAL A 60 10.54 4.35 -1.42
N ASP A 61 11.39 5.09 -0.73
CA ASP A 61 11.81 4.77 0.63
C ASP A 61 11.12 5.75 1.59
N VAL A 62 10.48 5.21 2.62
CA VAL A 62 9.94 5.98 3.74
C VAL A 62 10.98 5.99 4.86
N THR A 63 11.39 7.16 5.31
CA THR A 63 12.30 7.32 6.44
C THR A 63 11.64 8.15 7.53
N TYR A 64 11.87 7.75 8.78
CA TYR A 64 11.33 8.41 9.96
C TYR A 64 12.25 8.15 11.16
N PRO A 65 12.28 9.05 12.15
CA PRO A 65 13.01 8.79 13.39
C PRO A 65 12.41 7.59 14.11
N VAL A 66 13.24 6.84 14.84
CA VAL A 66 12.74 5.77 15.72
C VAL A 66 11.71 6.38 16.68
N GLN A 67 10.52 5.80 16.71
CA GLN A 67 9.45 6.22 17.62
C GLN A 67 9.20 5.09 18.61
N ASP A 68 9.29 5.40 19.90
CA ASP A 68 8.91 4.48 20.99
C ASP A 68 7.38 4.44 21.19
N GLU A 69 6.66 5.34 20.52
CA GLU A 69 5.22 5.51 20.66
C GLU A 69 4.45 4.55 19.76
N VAL A 70 3.79 3.58 20.38
CA VAL A 70 2.84 2.70 19.71
C VAL A 70 1.52 3.45 19.54
N ARG A 71 1.07 3.63 18.29
CA ARG A 71 -0.22 4.27 17.99
C ARG A 71 -1.30 3.23 17.73
N GLY A 72 -2.46 3.44 18.32
CA GLY A 72 -3.69 2.73 18.01
C GLY A 72 -4.51 3.43 16.92
N LEU A 73 -5.62 2.82 16.54
CA LEU A 73 -6.52 3.36 15.51
C LEU A 73 -7.01 4.77 15.84
N ARG A 74 -7.35 5.03 17.11
CA ARG A 74 -7.90 6.31 17.56
C ARG A 74 -6.95 7.48 17.31
N GLU A 75 -5.68 7.32 17.67
CA GLU A 75 -4.66 8.36 17.45
C GLU A 75 -4.42 8.57 15.96
N VAL A 76 -4.30 7.48 15.18
CA VAL A 76 -4.10 7.57 13.73
C VAL A 76 -5.24 8.33 13.05
N LEU A 77 -6.50 8.03 13.41
CA LEU A 77 -7.65 8.74 12.86
C LEU A 77 -7.68 10.21 13.30
N ALA A 78 -7.31 10.51 14.54
CA ALA A 78 -7.22 11.89 15.02
C ALA A 78 -6.18 12.70 14.22
N ILE A 79 -5.01 12.11 13.94
CA ILE A 79 -3.97 12.72 13.09
C ILE A 79 -4.53 13.03 11.69
N ILE A 80 -5.17 12.05 11.06
CA ILE A 80 -5.73 12.21 9.71
C ILE A 80 -6.80 13.31 9.69
N VAL A 81 -7.70 13.35 10.68
CA VAL A 81 -8.75 14.38 10.78
C VAL A 81 -8.15 15.78 10.99
N ALA A 82 -7.11 15.90 11.83
CA ALA A 82 -6.49 17.19 12.14
C ALA A 82 -5.54 17.71 11.05
N SER A 83 -5.08 16.84 10.14
CA SER A 83 -4.08 17.15 9.11
C SER A 83 -4.48 18.21 8.08
N GLY A 84 -5.78 18.46 7.92
CA GLY A 84 -6.29 19.32 6.84
C GLY A 84 -6.03 18.75 5.43
N LEU A 85 -5.86 17.44 5.28
CA LEU A 85 -5.84 16.76 3.98
C LEU A 85 -7.13 17.03 3.18
N ALA A 86 -7.06 16.85 1.85
CA ALA A 86 -8.26 16.90 1.02
C ALA A 86 -9.31 15.89 1.55
N PRO A 87 -10.62 16.21 1.54
CA PRO A 87 -11.63 15.39 2.21
C PRO A 87 -11.67 13.93 1.72
N ASP A 88 -11.47 13.71 0.43
CA ASP A 88 -11.43 12.38 -0.18
C ASP A 88 -10.13 11.62 0.13
N VAL A 89 -8.98 12.31 0.20
CA VAL A 89 -7.71 11.74 0.68
C VAL A 89 -7.84 11.28 2.14
N ALA A 90 -8.39 12.12 3.02
CA ALA A 90 -8.61 11.79 4.42
C ALA A 90 -9.61 10.63 4.59
N ALA A 91 -10.69 10.62 3.79
CA ALA A 91 -11.68 9.53 3.81
C ALA A 91 -11.08 8.21 3.32
N ALA A 92 -10.28 8.23 2.24
CA ALA A 92 -9.58 7.07 1.73
C ALA A 92 -8.59 6.50 2.76
N ALA A 93 -7.74 7.35 3.34
CA ALA A 93 -6.80 6.93 4.38
C ALA A 93 -7.50 6.34 5.61
N THR A 94 -8.58 6.98 6.07
CA THR A 94 -9.43 6.48 7.17
C THR A 94 -10.00 5.10 6.86
N SER A 95 -10.48 4.87 5.64
CA SER A 95 -11.02 3.58 5.21
C SER A 95 -9.96 2.47 5.30
N VAL A 96 -8.74 2.76 4.84
CA VAL A 96 -7.61 1.81 4.87
C VAL A 96 -7.24 1.45 6.31
N PHE A 97 -7.06 2.44 7.19
CA PHE A 97 -6.71 2.17 8.59
C PHE A 97 -7.80 1.43 9.37
N ARG A 98 -9.08 1.74 9.12
CA ARG A 98 -10.19 0.98 9.71
C ARG A 98 -10.18 -0.47 9.24
N ARG A 99 -9.86 -0.71 7.97
CA ARG A 99 -9.76 -2.06 7.41
C ARG A 99 -8.60 -2.84 8.03
N LEU A 100 -7.43 -2.19 8.16
CA LEU A 100 -6.26 -2.77 8.81
C LEU A 100 -6.56 -3.11 10.27
N ALA A 101 -7.08 -2.15 11.04
CA ALA A 101 -7.43 -2.37 12.44
C ALA A 101 -8.48 -3.49 12.63
N ALA A 102 -9.47 -3.59 11.76
CA ALA A 102 -10.45 -4.67 11.82
C ALA A 102 -9.81 -6.05 11.60
N ALA A 103 -8.76 -6.14 10.77
CA ALA A 103 -8.02 -7.38 10.57
C ALA A 103 -7.16 -7.71 11.80
N GLU A 104 -6.40 -6.74 12.30
CA GLU A 104 -5.56 -6.89 13.49
C GLU A 104 -6.37 -7.30 14.73
N ALA A 105 -7.53 -6.68 14.94
CA ALA A 105 -8.44 -7.02 16.05
C ALA A 105 -8.82 -8.50 16.05
N VAL A 106 -9.10 -9.07 14.87
CA VAL A 106 -9.44 -10.48 14.73
C VAL A 106 -8.23 -11.37 14.97
N VAL A 107 -7.05 -11.01 14.44
CA VAL A 107 -5.81 -11.78 14.61
C VAL A 107 -5.39 -11.82 16.07
N HIS A 108 -5.53 -10.71 16.80
CA HIS A 108 -5.13 -10.59 18.20
C HIS A 108 -6.25 -10.96 19.19
N GLY A 109 -7.48 -11.18 18.72
CA GLY A 109 -8.62 -11.51 19.58
C GLY A 109 -9.03 -10.39 20.52
N VAL A 110 -8.83 -9.13 20.10
CA VAL A 110 -9.14 -7.91 20.88
C VAL A 110 -10.22 -7.08 20.17
N SER A 111 -10.74 -6.06 20.86
CA SER A 111 -11.62 -5.09 20.20
C SER A 111 -10.83 -4.16 19.27
N VAL A 112 -11.50 -3.57 18.27
CA VAL A 112 -10.86 -2.62 17.34
C VAL A 112 -10.28 -1.39 18.07
N ASP A 113 -10.87 -1.01 19.21
CA ASP A 113 -10.39 0.09 20.05
C ASP A 113 -9.10 -0.21 20.83
N GLU A 114 -8.76 -1.50 20.97
CA GLU A 114 -7.56 -2.01 21.66
C GLU A 114 -6.44 -2.40 20.66
N VAL A 115 -6.66 -2.17 19.36
CA VAL A 115 -5.63 -2.46 18.34
C VAL A 115 -4.50 -1.44 18.44
N HIS A 116 -3.31 -1.99 18.48
CA HIS A 116 -2.05 -1.28 18.38
C HIS A 116 -1.30 -1.74 17.12
N PHE A 117 -0.83 -0.79 16.31
CA PHE A 117 -0.10 -1.12 15.08
C PHE A 117 1.37 -1.41 15.43
N HIS A 118 1.67 -2.67 15.69
CA HIS A 118 2.99 -3.14 16.10
C HIS A 118 3.90 -3.45 14.89
N GLU A 119 3.37 -4.15 13.87
CA GLU A 119 4.21 -4.65 12.75
C GLU A 119 4.53 -3.62 11.66
N VAL A 120 3.65 -2.65 11.47
CA VAL A 120 3.81 -1.58 10.48
C VAL A 120 4.01 -0.32 11.31
N GLY A 121 5.26 0.06 11.57
CA GLY A 121 5.55 1.24 12.38
C GLY A 121 4.61 2.37 11.98
N ALA A 122 3.83 2.91 12.92
CA ALA A 122 2.64 3.69 12.57
C ALA A 122 2.95 4.86 11.62
N ALA A 123 4.17 5.41 11.70
CA ALA A 123 4.69 6.43 10.78
C ALA A 123 4.87 5.93 9.33
N ASP A 124 5.40 4.72 9.14
CA ASP A 124 5.54 4.05 7.82
C ASP A 124 4.16 3.83 7.19
N ALA A 125 3.24 3.23 7.96
CA ALA A 125 1.87 3.01 7.52
C ALA A 125 1.17 4.32 7.15
N LEU A 126 1.36 5.37 7.95
CA LEU A 126 0.81 6.70 7.70
C LEU A 126 1.31 7.27 6.37
N ALA A 127 2.62 7.23 6.13
CA ALA A 127 3.22 7.70 4.88
C ALA A 127 2.71 6.90 3.66
N ASP A 128 2.70 5.57 3.76
CA ASP A 128 2.23 4.68 2.70
C ASP A 128 0.77 4.94 2.34
N VAL A 129 -0.10 4.98 3.35
CA VAL A 129 -1.54 5.11 3.17
C VAL A 129 -1.93 6.50 2.69
N VAL A 130 -1.41 7.55 3.33
CA VAL A 130 -1.74 8.94 2.98
C VAL A 130 -1.10 9.32 1.65
N GLY A 131 0.15 8.93 1.42
CA GLY A 131 0.81 9.13 0.13
C GLY A 131 0.06 8.42 -0.99
N THR A 132 -0.37 7.17 -0.80
CA THR A 132 -1.13 6.44 -1.83
C THR A 132 -2.47 7.11 -2.12
N ALA A 133 -3.21 7.51 -1.09
CA ALA A 133 -4.48 8.23 -1.25
C ALA A 133 -4.29 9.57 -1.98
N ALA A 134 -3.26 10.34 -1.62
CA ALA A 134 -2.93 11.61 -2.26
C ALA A 134 -2.49 11.43 -3.72
N GLY A 135 -1.71 10.42 -4.03
CA GLY A 135 -1.30 10.15 -5.41
C GLY A 135 -2.45 9.69 -6.29
N LEU A 136 -3.37 8.87 -5.78
CA LEU A 136 -4.59 8.51 -6.51
C LEU A 136 -5.50 9.73 -6.75
N HIS A 137 -5.61 10.61 -5.75
CA HIS A 137 -6.34 11.87 -5.86
C HIS A 137 -5.71 12.79 -6.92
N GLU A 138 -4.39 12.98 -6.92
CA GLU A 138 -3.67 13.79 -7.89
C GLU A 138 -3.86 13.29 -9.33
N LEU A 139 -3.88 11.96 -9.51
CA LEU A 139 -4.18 11.34 -10.80
C LEU A 139 -5.66 11.42 -11.20
N GLY A 140 -6.54 11.96 -10.34
CA GLY A 140 -7.98 12.01 -10.56
C GLY A 140 -8.67 10.64 -10.57
N VAL A 141 -8.03 9.60 -10.00
CA VAL A 141 -8.54 8.23 -10.04
C VAL A 141 -9.80 8.11 -9.18
N THR A 142 -10.92 7.85 -9.84
CA THR A 142 -12.23 7.67 -9.18
C THR A 142 -12.60 6.20 -8.99
N ARG A 143 -11.92 5.29 -9.70
CA ARG A 143 -12.12 3.84 -9.60
C ARG A 143 -10.78 3.12 -9.67
N LEU A 144 -10.48 2.33 -8.64
CA LEU A 144 -9.34 1.43 -8.60
C LEU A 144 -9.82 0.00 -8.83
N PHE A 145 -9.35 -0.62 -9.91
CA PHE A 145 -9.58 -2.02 -10.23
C PHE A 145 -8.35 -2.84 -9.89
N VAL A 146 -8.54 -4.06 -9.43
CA VAL A 146 -7.44 -4.92 -8.99
C VAL A 146 -7.60 -6.32 -9.59
N GLY A 147 -6.51 -6.90 -10.10
CA GLY A 147 -6.47 -8.29 -10.56
C GLY A 147 -6.42 -9.32 -9.42
N SER A 148 -6.00 -10.55 -9.73
CA SER A 148 -5.63 -11.53 -8.69
C SER A 148 -4.39 -11.08 -7.93
N VAL A 149 -4.35 -11.30 -6.62
CA VAL A 149 -3.25 -10.85 -5.75
C VAL A 149 -2.27 -12.01 -5.49
N ASN A 150 -0.98 -11.80 -5.75
CA ASN A 150 0.04 -12.79 -5.38
C ASN A 150 0.46 -12.59 -3.91
N VAL A 151 0.21 -13.58 -3.07
CA VAL A 151 0.53 -13.49 -1.64
C VAL A 151 1.97 -13.90 -1.31
N GLY A 152 2.64 -14.60 -2.22
CA GLY A 152 3.94 -15.23 -1.95
C GLY A 152 3.79 -16.58 -1.24
N SER A 153 4.89 -17.08 -0.66
CA SER A 153 4.91 -18.37 0.05
C SER A 153 6.02 -18.43 1.10
N GLY A 154 6.12 -19.55 1.82
CA GLY A 154 7.13 -19.73 2.86
C GLY A 154 6.73 -19.04 4.17
N THR A 155 7.68 -18.32 4.77
CA THR A 155 7.52 -17.69 6.08
C THR A 155 8.06 -16.26 6.09
N VAL A 156 7.60 -15.46 7.04
CA VAL A 156 8.08 -14.09 7.31
C VAL A 156 8.47 -13.96 8.79
N ALA A 157 9.56 -13.25 9.07
CA ALA A 157 9.97 -12.92 10.43
C ALA A 157 9.42 -11.52 10.79
N CYS A 158 8.75 -11.43 11.93
CA CYS A 158 8.08 -10.24 12.44
C CYS A 158 8.16 -10.21 13.98
N GLU A 159 7.52 -9.22 14.62
CA GLU A 159 7.49 -9.11 16.09
C GLU A 159 6.76 -10.29 16.76
N HIS A 160 5.85 -10.94 16.04
CA HIS A 160 5.19 -12.18 16.48
C HIS A 160 6.01 -13.45 16.19
N GLY A 161 7.30 -13.30 15.87
CA GLY A 161 8.19 -14.40 15.52
C GLY A 161 8.13 -14.76 14.04
N VAL A 162 8.21 -16.06 13.73
CA VAL A 162 8.18 -16.56 12.34
C VAL A 162 6.78 -17.04 12.01
N LEU A 163 6.13 -16.38 11.06
CA LEU A 163 4.76 -16.67 10.64
C LEU A 163 4.71 -17.27 9.22
N PRO A 164 3.71 -18.09 8.89
CA PRO A 164 3.49 -18.53 7.51
C PRO A 164 3.10 -17.35 6.62
N VAL A 165 3.38 -17.46 5.32
CA VAL A 165 2.93 -16.51 4.30
C VAL A 165 1.67 -17.06 3.60
N PRO A 166 0.59 -16.27 3.46
CA PRO A 166 0.44 -14.88 3.93
C PRO A 166 0.38 -14.77 5.45
N ALA A 167 0.95 -13.68 5.99
CA ALA A 167 0.82 -13.35 7.41
C ALA A 167 -0.66 -13.24 7.82
N PRO A 168 -1.03 -13.48 9.09
CA PRO A 168 -2.43 -13.56 9.54
C PRO A 168 -3.27 -12.33 9.19
N ALA A 169 -2.75 -11.11 9.37
CA ALA A 169 -3.45 -9.88 9.01
C ALA A 169 -3.69 -9.78 7.49
N THR A 170 -2.67 -10.10 6.68
CA THR A 170 -2.79 -10.18 5.22
C THR A 170 -3.85 -11.21 4.79
N ALA A 171 -3.84 -12.40 5.41
CA ALA A 171 -4.82 -13.46 5.14
C ALA A 171 -6.24 -12.97 5.44
N LYS A 172 -6.43 -12.29 6.58
CA LYS A 172 -7.72 -11.73 6.98
C LYS A 172 -8.21 -10.63 6.03
N LEU A 173 -7.33 -9.71 5.62
CA LEU A 173 -7.66 -8.62 4.71
C LEU A 173 -8.11 -9.09 3.32
N LEU A 174 -7.56 -10.23 2.87
CA LEU A 174 -7.83 -10.83 1.56
C LEU A 174 -8.94 -11.91 1.59
N GLU A 175 -9.66 -12.09 2.69
CA GLU A 175 -10.83 -12.97 2.72
C GLU A 175 -11.84 -12.57 1.61
N GLY A 176 -12.22 -13.55 0.78
CA GLY A 176 -13.12 -13.34 -0.37
C GLY A 176 -12.45 -12.76 -1.62
N TRP A 177 -11.15 -12.45 -1.59
CA TRP A 177 -10.39 -12.02 -2.77
C TRP A 177 -9.74 -13.21 -3.47
N ARG A 178 -9.66 -13.16 -4.81
CA ARG A 178 -8.89 -14.12 -5.61
C ARG A 178 -7.40 -13.90 -5.36
N THR A 179 -6.75 -14.87 -4.74
CA THR A 179 -5.31 -14.89 -4.50
C THR A 179 -4.65 -16.03 -5.26
N HIS A 180 -3.33 -15.94 -5.40
CA HIS A 180 -2.49 -17.00 -5.95
C HIS A 180 -1.08 -16.93 -5.36
N VAL A 181 -0.29 -17.95 -5.65
CA VAL A 181 1.11 -18.06 -5.20
C VAL A 181 1.99 -18.24 -6.43
N ALA A 182 2.98 -17.37 -6.58
CA ALA A 182 4.01 -17.50 -7.60
C ALA A 182 5.31 -16.80 -7.17
N GLY A 183 6.44 -17.22 -7.73
CA GLY A 183 7.73 -16.58 -7.48
C GLY A 183 8.43 -17.10 -6.21
N PRO A 184 9.33 -16.29 -5.62
CA PRO A 184 10.19 -16.73 -4.53
C PRO A 184 9.42 -16.98 -3.23
N ALA A 185 9.95 -17.88 -2.39
CA ALA A 185 9.44 -18.16 -1.04
C ALA A 185 9.73 -16.99 -0.08
N ARG A 186 8.82 -16.01 -0.08
CA ARG A 186 8.78 -14.87 0.84
C ARG A 186 7.39 -14.24 0.85
N GLU A 187 7.17 -13.32 1.78
CA GLU A 187 6.03 -12.41 1.72
C GLU A 187 6.15 -11.48 0.50
N LEU A 188 5.13 -11.51 -0.36
CA LEU A 188 5.01 -10.62 -1.53
C LEU A 188 3.91 -9.57 -1.34
N THR A 189 2.87 -9.89 -0.57
CA THR A 189 1.84 -8.93 -0.19
C THR A 189 1.91 -8.67 1.31
N THR A 190 2.15 -7.43 1.71
CA THR A 190 2.19 -7.02 3.13
C THR A 190 0.79 -6.68 3.63
N PRO A 191 0.57 -6.61 4.96
CA PRO A 191 -0.71 -6.18 5.52
C PRO A 191 -1.14 -4.80 5.01
N THR A 192 -0.23 -3.82 4.96
CA THR A 192 -0.50 -2.47 4.41
C THR A 192 -0.92 -2.53 2.94
N GLY A 193 -0.20 -3.30 2.13
CA GLY A 193 -0.51 -3.46 0.71
C GLY A 193 -1.88 -4.10 0.50
N ALA A 194 -2.22 -5.14 1.26
CA ALA A 194 -3.53 -5.75 1.23
C ALA A 194 -4.63 -4.78 1.68
N ALA A 195 -4.42 -4.00 2.73
CA ALA A 195 -5.38 -3.00 3.22
C ALA A 195 -5.65 -1.93 2.16
N LEU A 196 -4.61 -1.41 1.49
CA LEU A 196 -4.73 -0.47 0.38
C LEU A 196 -5.59 -1.03 -0.76
N LEU A 197 -5.26 -2.22 -1.27
CA LEU A 197 -5.99 -2.82 -2.38
C LEU A 197 -7.45 -3.04 -2.04
N THR A 198 -7.70 -3.56 -0.85
CA THR A 198 -9.02 -4.07 -0.53
C THR A 198 -9.94 -2.95 -0.01
N ALA A 199 -9.41 -1.87 0.58
CA ALA A 199 -10.20 -0.72 1.02
C ALA A 199 -10.47 0.29 -0.11
N LEU A 200 -9.53 0.45 -1.05
CA LEU A 200 -9.64 1.43 -2.14
C LEU A 200 -10.10 0.80 -3.46
N GLY A 201 -9.84 -0.49 -3.64
CA GLY A 201 -10.02 -1.18 -4.91
C GLY A 201 -11.20 -2.13 -4.96
N ARG A 202 -11.60 -2.47 -6.18
CA ARG A 202 -12.55 -3.54 -6.49
C ARG A 202 -11.88 -4.59 -7.35
N GLN A 203 -11.96 -5.86 -6.92
CA GLN A 203 -11.38 -6.94 -7.70
C GLN A 203 -12.16 -7.23 -8.98
N VAL A 204 -11.45 -7.42 -10.10
CA VAL A 204 -12.01 -7.75 -11.41
C VAL A 204 -11.33 -9.00 -11.99
N ALA A 205 -12.04 -9.71 -12.88
CA ALA A 205 -11.51 -10.93 -13.50
C ALA A 205 -10.55 -10.63 -14.66
N ALA A 206 -10.72 -9.48 -15.31
CA ALA A 206 -9.87 -9.02 -16.40
C ALA A 206 -9.66 -7.50 -16.29
N PRO A 207 -8.52 -6.97 -16.81
CA PRO A 207 -8.29 -5.53 -16.85
C PRO A 207 -9.42 -4.79 -17.58
N PRO A 208 -9.86 -3.63 -17.08
CA PRO A 208 -10.87 -2.81 -17.76
C PRO A 208 -10.34 -2.27 -19.10
N ARG A 209 -11.26 -1.93 -20.00
CA ARG A 209 -10.92 -1.20 -21.23
C ARG A 209 -10.67 0.26 -20.87
N LEU A 210 -9.42 0.69 -20.99
CA LEU A 210 -8.98 2.06 -20.71
C LEU A 210 -8.37 2.69 -21.97
N ARG A 211 -8.50 4.01 -22.12
CA ARG A 211 -7.87 4.82 -23.19
C ARG A 211 -6.88 5.83 -22.59
N GLY A 212 -5.92 6.29 -23.40
CA GLY A 212 -4.95 7.30 -22.98
C GLY A 212 -4.08 6.84 -21.81
N LEU A 213 -3.43 5.68 -21.96
CA LEU A 213 -2.83 4.96 -20.83
C LEU A 213 -1.53 5.60 -20.36
N THR A 214 -1.43 5.82 -19.06
CA THR A 214 -0.16 5.97 -18.33
C THR A 214 0.12 4.71 -17.53
N ARG A 215 1.40 4.34 -17.37
CA ARG A 215 1.80 3.13 -16.66
C ARG A 215 2.88 3.47 -15.65
N GLY A 216 2.75 2.90 -14.46
CA GLY A 216 3.75 3.03 -13.42
C GLY A 216 4.16 1.67 -12.86
N ARG A 217 5.41 1.59 -12.40
CA ARG A 217 6.04 0.41 -11.81
C ARG A 217 6.69 0.80 -10.50
N GLY A 218 6.17 0.26 -9.41
CA GLY A 218 6.76 0.41 -8.09
C GLY A 218 7.64 -0.76 -7.74
N ALA A 219 8.88 -0.48 -7.37
CA ALA A 219 9.86 -1.50 -7.02
C ALA A 219 9.77 -1.88 -5.55
N GLY A 220 9.59 -3.17 -5.28
CA GLY A 220 9.63 -3.66 -3.90
C GLY A 220 11.04 -3.60 -3.33
N ARG A 221 11.13 -3.50 -1.99
CA ARG A 221 12.42 -3.38 -1.27
C ARG A 221 13.43 -4.47 -1.65
N SER A 222 13.00 -5.72 -1.75
CA SER A 222 13.84 -6.84 -2.19
C SER A 222 13.95 -6.96 -3.71
N ASP A 223 15.08 -7.44 -4.20
CA ASP A 223 15.32 -7.78 -5.62
C ASP A 223 15.77 -9.24 -5.77
N PRO A 224 14.84 -10.22 -5.60
CA PRO A 224 15.16 -11.64 -5.75
C PRO A 224 15.64 -11.97 -7.19
N PRO A 225 16.73 -12.75 -7.34
CA PRO A 225 17.24 -13.11 -8.66
C PRO A 225 16.18 -13.76 -9.55
N GLY A 226 16.11 -13.34 -10.81
CA GLY A 226 15.18 -13.90 -11.80
C GLY A 226 13.71 -13.51 -11.61
N TRP A 227 13.38 -12.64 -10.64
CA TRP A 227 12.01 -12.21 -10.37
C TRP A 227 11.90 -10.68 -10.31
N ALA A 228 11.17 -10.10 -11.25
CA ALA A 228 10.91 -8.66 -11.26
C ALA A 228 9.89 -8.31 -10.16
N ASN A 229 10.40 -7.95 -8.97
CA ASN A 229 9.58 -7.59 -7.82
C ASN A 229 8.95 -6.19 -7.96
N LEU A 230 7.88 -6.11 -8.77
CA LEU A 230 7.24 -4.88 -9.20
C LEU A 230 5.73 -4.91 -8.99
N LEU A 231 5.17 -3.83 -8.45
CA LEU A 231 3.76 -3.53 -8.57
C LEU A 231 3.55 -2.75 -9.87
N ARG A 232 2.53 -3.12 -10.65
CA ARG A 232 2.21 -2.40 -11.89
C ARG A 232 0.88 -1.68 -11.75
N LEU A 233 0.87 -0.42 -12.13
CA LEU A 233 -0.29 0.45 -12.19
C LEU A 233 -0.54 0.87 -13.64
N VAL A 234 -1.79 0.82 -14.07
CA VAL A 234 -2.22 1.35 -15.38
C VAL A 234 -3.33 2.34 -15.12
N VAL A 235 -3.16 3.58 -15.56
CA VAL A 235 -4.11 4.68 -15.38
C VAL A 235 -4.63 5.11 -16.73
N GLY A 236 -5.92 5.41 -16.84
CA GLY A 236 -6.50 5.94 -18.06
C GLY A 236 -7.97 6.26 -17.92
N GLU A 237 -8.57 6.74 -19.01
CA GLU A 237 -10.00 7.02 -19.06
C GLU A 237 -10.78 5.73 -19.33
N ALA A 238 -11.78 5.45 -18.49
CA ALA A 238 -12.72 4.36 -18.73
C ALA A 238 -13.48 4.60 -20.04
N ALA A 239 -13.46 3.58 -20.91
CA ALA A 239 -14.14 3.58 -22.20
C ALA A 239 -15.64 3.33 -22.07
#